data_AF-A0A960T2F0-F1
#
_entry.id   AF-A0A960T2F0-F1
#
_cell.length_a   1.000
_cell.length_b   1.000
_cell.length_c   1.000
_cell.angle_alpha   90.00
_cell.angle_beta   90.00
_cell.angle_gamma   90.00
#
_symmetry.space_group_name_H-M   'P 1'
#
loop_
_entity.id
_entity.type
_entity.pdbx_description
1 polymer ?
#
loop_
_entity_poly.entity_id
_entity_poly.type
_entity_poly.pdbx_seq_one_letter_code
_entity_poly.pdbx_strand_id
1 'polypeptide(L)' 'MATKTISIDLVAYEKLSAAKLGPGDSFSQVIRRAKWDESPKTCGALLSALGSIPAADDDVILRLESAQERDSPPDDPWA' A
#
# COMPACT_ATOMS: atom_id res chain seq x y z
N MET A 1 -10.34 -15.58 -16.57
CA MET A 1 -10.08 -14.86 -15.30
C MET A 1 -10.03 -15.88 -14.18
N ALA A 2 -9.08 -15.78 -13.26
CA ALA A 2 -9.07 -16.61 -12.06
C ALA A 2 -10.17 -16.12 -11.12
N THR A 3 -11.09 -17.01 -10.74
CA THR A 3 -12.15 -16.70 -9.77
C THR A 3 -11.72 -17.22 -8.40
N LYS A 4 -11.97 -16.43 -7.36
CA LYS A 4 -11.81 -16.84 -5.97
C LYS A 4 -13.16 -16.73 -5.27
N THR A 5 -13.51 -17.75 -4.49
CA THR A 5 -14.71 -17.73 -3.66
C THR A 5 -14.33 -17.25 -2.27
N ILE A 6 -15.09 -16.31 -1.75
CA ILE A 6 -14.94 -15.78 -0.39
C ILE A 6 -16.26 -15.95 0.36
N SER A 7 -16.18 -16.24 1.65
CA SER A 7 -17.32 -16.12 2.57
C SER A 7 -17.29 -14.72 3.18
N ILE A 8 -18.45 -14.05 3.21
CA ILE A 8 -18.63 -12.75 3.82
C ILE A 8 -19.84 -12.80 4.74
N ASP A 9 -19.85 -11.97 5.79
CA ASP A 9 -21.03 -11.85 6.63
C ASP A 9 -22.19 -11.16 5.88
N LEU A 10 -23.39 -11.29 6.46
CA LEU A 10 -24.61 -10.76 5.84
C LEU A 10 -24.59 -9.23 5.72
N VAL A 11 -23.99 -8.53 6.68
CA VAL A 11 -23.92 -7.07 6.69
C VAL A 11 -23.01 -6.58 5.56
N ALA A 12 -21.88 -7.24 5.33
CA ALA A 12 -20.98 -6.97 4.23
C ALA A 12 -21.65 -7.26 2.88
N TYR A 13 -22.38 -8.36 2.77
CA TYR A 13 -23.15 -8.70 1.58
C TYR A 13 -24.19 -7.61 1.24
N GLU A 14 -24.97 -7.17 2.23
CA GLU A 14 -25.99 -6.14 2.05
C GLU A 14 -25.38 -4.80 1.62
N LYS A 15 -24.25 -4.40 2.23
CA LYS A 15 -23.50 -3.20 1.82
C LYS A 15 -23.04 -3.26 0.36
N LEU A 16 -22.49 -4.40 -0.06
CA LEU A 16 -22.07 -4.58 -1.45
C LEU A 16 -23.26 -4.58 -2.42
N SER A 17 -24.40 -5.14 -1.99
CA SER A 17 -25.64 -5.15 -2.77
C SER A 17 -26.20 -3.74 -2.96
N ALA A 18 -26.32 -2.98 -1.87
CA ALA A 18 -26.82 -1.60 -1.89
C ALA A 18 -25.91 -0.65 -2.67
N ALA A 19 -24.60 -0.91 -2.68
CA ALA A 19 -23.64 -0.09 -3.40
C ALA A 19 -23.72 -0.25 -4.92
N LYS A 20 -24.36 -1.29 -5.48
CA LYS A 20 -24.47 -1.52 -6.93
C LYS A 20 -25.16 -0.34 -7.64
N LEU A 21 -24.62 0.06 -8.79
CA LEU A 21 -25.17 1.15 -9.60
C LEU A 21 -26.28 0.70 -10.55
N GLY A 22 -26.45 -0.60 -10.76
CA GLY A 22 -27.49 -1.14 -11.63
C GLY A 22 -27.42 -2.65 -11.81
N PRO A 23 -28.31 -3.22 -12.65
CA PRO A 23 -28.47 -4.68 -12.79
C PRO A 23 -27.25 -5.42 -13.35
N GLY A 24 -26.39 -4.72 -14.10
CA GLY A 24 -25.16 -5.28 -14.68
C GLY A 24 -23.90 -5.10 -13.83
N ASP A 25 -24.01 -4.45 -12.67
CA ASP A 25 -22.87 -4.11 -11.82
C ASP A 25 -22.53 -5.29 -10.91
N SER A 26 -21.40 -5.93 -11.18
CA SER A 26 -20.91 -7.09 -10.43
C SER A 26 -20.32 -6.68 -9.08
N PHE A 27 -20.34 -7.59 -8.09
CA PHE A 27 -19.67 -7.33 -6.81
C PHE A 27 -18.17 -7.03 -6.99
N SER A 28 -17.52 -7.64 -7.98
CA SER A 28 -16.12 -7.34 -8.34
C SER A 28 -15.93 -5.90 -8.85
N GLN A 29 -16.93 -5.28 -9.46
CA GLN A 29 -16.88 -3.86 -9.83
C GLN A 29 -17.13 -2.97 -8.61
N VAL A 30 -18.08 -3.32 -7.75
CA VAL A 30 -18.33 -2.63 -6.47
C VAL A 30 -17.06 -2.56 -5.62
N ILE A 31 -16.42 -3.71 -5.40
CA ILE A 31 -15.18 -3.83 -4.61
C ILE A 31 -14.05 -2.99 -5.21
N ARG A 32 -13.91 -2.99 -6.54
CA ARG A 32 -12.86 -2.23 -7.24
C ARG A 32 -13.03 -0.71 -7.15
N ARG A 33 -14.26 -0.20 -7.10
CA ARG A 33 -14.52 1.24 -6.97
C ARG A 33 -14.63 1.72 -5.52
N ALA A 34 -14.70 0.80 -4.56
CA ALA A 34 -14.79 1.16 -3.16
C ALA A 34 -13.56 2.01 -2.79
N LYS A 35 -13.79 3.15 -2.13
CA LYS A 35 -12.72 3.87 -1.47
C LYS A 35 -12.45 3.18 -0.15
N TRP A 36 -11.30 2.52 -0.07
CA TRP A 36 -10.77 2.01 1.18
C TRP A 36 -10.00 3.17 1.79
N ASP A 37 -10.40 3.61 2.99
CA ASP A 37 -9.63 4.61 3.71
C ASP A 37 -8.24 4.04 3.96
N GLU A 38 -7.26 4.49 3.18
CA GLU A 38 -5.86 4.24 3.50
C GLU A 38 -5.59 4.91 4.84
N SER A 39 -4.92 4.19 5.74
CA SER A 39 -4.43 4.83 6.96
C SER A 39 -3.65 6.08 6.58
N PRO A 40 -3.96 7.24 7.16
CA PRO A 40 -3.38 8.49 6.72
C PRO A 40 -1.86 8.40 6.93
N LYS A 41 -1.11 8.63 5.86
CA LYS A 41 0.36 8.59 5.81
C LYS A 41 0.94 9.80 6.55
N THR A 42 0.72 9.84 7.86
CA THR A 42 1.16 10.92 8.75
C THR A 42 2.50 10.59 9.38
N CYS A 43 3.24 11.62 9.77
CA CYS A 43 4.47 11.45 10.54
C CYS A 43 4.23 10.73 11.88
N GLY A 44 3.06 10.91 12.51
CA GLY A 44 2.69 10.20 13.74
C GLY A 44 2.52 8.69 13.53
N ALA A 45 1.91 8.28 12.41
CA ALA A 45 1.81 6.89 12.03
C ALA A 45 3.19 6.27 11.73
N LEU A 46 4.06 7.00 11.03
CA LEU A 46 5.44 6.57 10.79
C LEU A 46 6.22 6.40 12.11
N LEU A 47 6.15 7.38 13.01
CA LEU A 47 6.86 7.32 14.30
C LEU A 47 6.41 6.13 15.14
N SER A 48 5.11 5.84 15.16
CA SER A 48 4.56 4.68 15.86
C SER A 48 5.07 3.36 15.26
N ALA A 49 5.21 3.30 13.93
CA ALA A 49 5.73 2.11 13.25
C ALA A 49 7.23 1.89 13.49
N LEU A 50 8.04 2.95 13.54
CA LEU A 50 9.50 2.86 13.70
C LEU A 50 9.93 2.10 14.96
N GLY A 51 9.16 2.15 16.05
CA GLY A 51 9.46 1.38 17.25
C GLY A 51 9.37 -0.14 17.09
N SER A 52 8.74 -0.62 16.02
CA SER A 52 8.56 -2.05 15.70
C SER A 52 9.39 -2.53 14.52
N ILE A 53 10.01 -1.61 13.78
CA ILE A 53 10.80 -1.94 12.59
C ILE A 53 12.21 -2.31 13.06
N PRO A 54 12.75 -3.48 12.68
CA PRO A 54 14.12 -3.83 13.02
C PRO A 54 15.10 -2.85 12.38
N ALA A 55 16.16 -2.51 13.13
CA ALA A 55 17.28 -1.77 12.57
C ALA A 55 17.96 -2.60 11.47
N ALA A 56 18.58 -1.91 10.50
CA ALA A 56 19.42 -2.57 9.52
C ALA A 56 20.69 -3.13 10.19
N ASP A 57 21.13 -4.29 9.75
CA ASP A 57 22.37 -4.93 10.22
C ASP A 57 23.61 -4.16 9.73
N ASP A 58 24.74 -4.32 10.42
CA ASP A 58 25.97 -3.57 10.15
C ASP A 58 26.50 -3.75 8.72
N ASP A 59 26.32 -4.93 8.13
CA ASP A 59 26.72 -5.21 6.74
C ASP A 59 25.87 -4.42 5.73
N VAL A 60 24.57 -4.28 6.01
CA VAL A 60 23.64 -3.47 5.23
C VAL A 60 24.02 -2.01 5.34
N ILE A 61 24.32 -1.52 6.54
CA ILE A 61 24.78 -0.14 6.77
C ILE A 61 26.07 0.12 6.00
N LEU A 62 27.09 -0.71 6.15
CA LEU A 62 28.37 -0.56 5.46
C LEU A 62 28.23 -0.53 3.94
N ARG A 63 27.34 -1.39 3.39
CA ARG A 63 27.04 -1.41 1.96
C ARG A 63 26.38 -0.12 1.49
N LEU A 64 25.47 0.45 2.29
CA LEU A 64 24.79 1.71 1.98
C LEU A 64 25.76 2.89 2.05
N GLU A 65 26.59 2.96 3.08
CA GLU A 65 27.64 3.98 3.22
C GLU A 65 28.61 3.94 2.03
N SER A 66 29.12 2.75 1.69
CA SER A 66 30.01 2.57 0.53
C SER A 66 29.35 2.92 -0.81
N ALA A 67 28.02 2.82 -0.90
CA ALA A 67 27.29 3.23 -2.10
C ALA A 67 27.16 4.75 -2.16
N GLN A 68 26.86 5.39 -1.03
CA GLN A 68 26.74 6.84 -0.93
C GLN A 68 28.07 7.56 -1.16
N GLU A 69 29.20 7.00 -0.71
CA GLU A 69 30.54 7.54 -1.01
C GLU A 69 30.89 7.52 -2.50
N ARG A 70 30.35 6.56 -3.24
CA ARG A 70 30.56 6.44 -4.69
C ARG A 70 29.51 7.19 -5.51
N ASP A 71 28.50 7.76 -4.86
CA ASP A 71 27.45 8.53 -5.50
C ASP A 71 27.98 9.93 -5.83
N SER A 72 28.37 10.12 -7.08
CA SER A 72 28.79 11.41 -7.60
C SER A 72 27.59 12.10 -8.24
N PRO A 73 27.43 13.43 -8.04
CA PRO A 73 26.40 14.18 -8.74
C PRO A 73 26.55 14.02 -10.26
N PRO A 74 25.45 13.99 -11.01
CA PRO A 74 25.51 13.94 -12.46
C PRO A 74 26.21 15.19 -13.01
N ASP A 75 26.89 15.04 -14.15
CA ASP A 75 27.65 16.13 -14.79
C ASP A 75 26.77 17.35 -15.12
N ASP A 76 25.49 17.12 -15.47
CA ASP A 76 24.46 18.16 -15.59
C ASP A 76 23.30 17.86 -14.61
N PRO A 77 23.06 18.72 -13.60
CA PRO A 77 21.97 18.53 -12.65
C PRO A 77 20.57 18.77 -13.24
N TRP A 78 20.46 19.37 -14.43
CA TRP A 78 19.20 19.87 -15.00
C TRP A 78 18.99 19.56 -16.49
N ALA A 79 19.85 18.77 -17.15
CA ALA A 79 19.61 18.30 -18.53
C ALA A 79 18.41 17.37 -18.67
#